data_AF-A0A1M2Z1C8-F1
#
_entry.id   AF-A0A1M2Z1C8-F1
#
_cell.length_a   1.000
_cell.length_b   1.000
_cell.length_c   1.000
_cell.angle_alpha   90.00
_cell.angle_beta   90.00
_cell.angle_gamma   90.00
#
_symmetry.space_group_name_H-M   'P 1'
#
loop_
_entity.id
_entity.type
_entity.pdbx_description
1 polymer ?
#
loop_
_entity_poly.entity_id
_entity_poly.type
_entity_poly.pdbx_seq_one_letter_code
_entity_poly.pdbx_strand_id
1 'polypeptide(L)' 'MAYNKRRTETLDYMQSMLGQMRTMAEAERCDMLAYLIEMAYVEVSDIIRGERPARVRDPFYRGNRGNAA' A
#
# COMPACT_ATOMS: atom_id res chain seq x y z
N MET A 1 -8.10 21.37 -3.16
CA MET A 1 -6.71 20.97 -3.45
C MET A 1 -5.89 20.55 -2.21
N ALA A 2 -6.28 20.87 -0.97
CA ALA A 2 -5.51 20.49 0.23
C ALA A 2 -5.52 18.99 0.60
N TYR A 3 -6.59 18.26 0.24
CA TYR A 3 -6.75 16.84 0.59
C TYR A 3 -5.68 15.93 -0.04
N ASN A 4 -5.37 16.14 -1.32
CA ASN A 4 -4.34 15.35 -2.01
C ASN A 4 -2.95 15.61 -1.43
N LYS A 5 -2.64 16.86 -1.04
CA LYS A 5 -1.36 17.21 -0.41
C LYS A 5 -1.16 16.46 0.91
N ARG A 6 -2.16 16.49 1.81
CA ARG A 6 -2.11 15.77 3.09
C ARG A 6 -1.99 14.25 2.87
N ARG A 7 -2.67 13.71 1.85
CA ARG A 7 -2.60 12.29 1.51
C ARG A 7 -1.20 11.90 1.02
N THR A 8 -0.57 12.71 0.17
CA THR A 8 0.82 12.49 -0.27
C THR A 8 1.78 12.57 0.91
N GLU A 9 1.68 13.61 1.75
CA GLU A 9 2.50 13.75 2.98
C GLU A 9 2.36 12.53 3.91
N THR A 10 1.14 11.99 4.04
CA THR A 10 0.90 10.78 4.83
C THR A 10 1.57 9.54 4.23
N LEU A 11 1.51 9.38 2.90
CA LEU A 11 2.13 8.26 2.21
C LEU A 11 3.66 8.34 2.23
N ASP A 12 4.23 9.53 2.07
CA ASP A 12 5.68 9.76 2.16
C ASP A 12 6.20 9.42 3.58
N TYR A 13 5.41 9.79 4.60
CA TYR A 13 5.70 9.41 5.99
C TYR A 13 5.61 7.89 6.21
N MET A 14 4.57 7.23 5.68
CA MET A 14 4.44 5.77 5.72
C MET A 14 5.62 5.07 5.05
N GLN A 15 6.03 5.52 3.86
CA GLN A 15 7.17 4.99 3.13
C GLN A 15 8.46 5.08 3.97
N SER A 16 8.67 6.21 4.65
CA SER A 16 9.83 6.43 5.52
C SER A 16 9.82 5.48 6.74
N MET A 17 8.68 5.30 7.40
CA MET A 17 8.54 4.36 8.53
C MET A 17 8.78 2.91 8.11
N LEU A 18 8.25 2.50 6.94
CA LEU A 18 8.44 1.15 6.42
C LEU A 18 9.92 0.85 6.15
N GLY A 19 10.68 1.82 5.63
CA GLY A 19 12.13 1.68 5.46
C GLY A 19 12.88 1.45 6.79
N GLN A 20 12.49 2.18 7.85
CA GLN A 20 13.05 1.99 9.19
C GLN A 20 12.71 0.61 9.76
N MET A 21 11.43 0.20 9.67
CA MET A 21 10.98 -1.09 10.16
C MET A 21 11.66 -2.25 9.44
N ARG A 22 11.92 -2.14 8.13
CA ARG A 22 12.66 -3.16 7.38
C ARG A 22 14.08 -3.30 7.91
N THR A 23 14.78 -2.18 8.12
CA THR A 23 16.13 -2.19 8.69
C THR A 23 16.16 -2.90 10.05
N MET A 24 15.16 -2.67 10.90
CA MET A 24 15.02 -3.35 12.19
C MET A 24 14.77 -4.85 12.02
N ALA A 25 13.87 -5.25 11.11
CA ALA A 25 13.58 -6.66 10.85
C ALA A 25 14.78 -7.43 10.28
N GLU A 26 15.57 -6.78 9.41
CA GLU A 26 16.82 -7.34 8.87
C GLU A 26 17.90 -7.51 9.95
N ALA A 27 18.02 -6.54 10.87
CA ALA A 27 18.95 -6.63 12.00
C ALA A 27 18.65 -7.83 12.91
N GLU A 28 17.37 -8.15 13.09
CA GLU A 28 16.89 -9.30 13.87
C GLU A 28 16.80 -10.61 13.05
N ARG A 29 17.27 -10.62 11.79
CA ARG A 29 17.21 -11.79 10.88
C ARG A 29 15.80 -12.36 10.68
N CYS A 30 14.79 -11.51 10.76
CA CYS A 30 13.40 -11.89 10.56
C CYS A 30 13.03 -11.81 9.07
N ASP A 31 13.51 -12.75 8.25
CA ASP A 31 13.43 -12.68 6.79
C ASP A 31 12.00 -12.53 6.25
N MET A 32 11.05 -13.32 6.77
CA MET A 32 9.64 -13.23 6.34
C MET A 32 9.01 -11.89 6.72
N LEU A 33 9.39 -11.30 7.87
CA LEU A 33 8.89 -10.00 8.30
C LEU A 33 9.48 -8.88 7.43
N ALA A 34 10.79 -8.92 7.17
CA ALA A 34 11.47 -7.98 6.28
C ALA A 34 10.86 -8.01 4.87
N TYR A 35 10.55 -9.21 4.36
CA TYR A 35 9.84 -9.38 3.09
C TYR A 35 8.47 -8.70 3.07
N LEU A 36 7.64 -8.93 4.08
CA LEU A 36 6.30 -8.31 4.15
C LEU A 36 6.36 -6.79 4.23
N ILE A 37 7.33 -6.25 4.99
CA ILE A 37 7.55 -4.81 5.11
C ILE A 37 8.03 -4.23 3.77
N GLU A 38 8.95 -4.91 3.07
CA GLU A 38 9.40 -4.49 1.74
C GLU A 38 8.24 -4.48 0.73
N MET A 39 7.38 -5.51 0.76
CA MET A 39 6.21 -5.55 -0.13
C MET A 39 5.24 -4.40 0.17
N ALA A 40 5.06 -4.03 1.45
CA ALA A 40 4.28 -2.84 1.82
C ALA A 40 4.95 -1.53 1.36
N TYR A 41 6.28 -1.42 1.44
CA TYR A 41 7.03 -0.25 0.95
C TYR A 41 6.84 -0.05 -0.55
N VAL A 42 6.91 -1.14 -1.33
CA VAL A 42 6.67 -1.11 -2.77
C VAL A 42 5.23 -0.64 -3.07
N GLU A 43 4.22 -1.21 -2.40
CA GLU A 43 2.82 -0.82 -2.63
C GLU A 43 2.57 0.67 -2.32
N VAL A 44 3.14 1.22 -1.24
CA VAL A 44 3.03 2.66 -0.94
C VAL A 44 3.69 3.50 -2.04
N SER A 45 4.85 3.06 -2.54
CA SER A 45 5.56 3.75 -3.62
C SER A 45 4.74 3.77 -4.92
N ASP A 46 4.10 2.67 -5.26
CA ASP A 46 3.21 2.56 -6.43
C ASP A 46 1.97 3.44 -6.29
N ILE A 47 1.41 3.55 -5.09
CA ILE A 47 0.28 4.45 -4.79
C ILE A 47 0.70 5.92 -4.94
N ILE A 48 1.90 6.31 -4.47
CA ILE A 48 2.42 7.68 -4.61
C ILE A 48 2.62 8.04 -6.08
N ARG A 49 3.17 7.12 -6.89
CA ARG A 49 3.35 7.29 -8.34
C ARG A 49 2.02 7.30 -9.11
N GLY A 50 0.93 6.87 -8.49
CA GLY A 50 -0.38 6.72 -9.13
C GLY A 50 -0.47 5.49 -10.04
N GLU A 51 0.46 4.56 -9.93
CA GLU A 51 0.51 3.30 -10.69
C GLU A 51 -0.52 2.28 -10.17
N ARG A 52 -0.91 2.40 -8.90
CA ARG A 52 -1.96 1.57 -8.29
C ARG A 52 -3.04 2.42 -7.60
N PRO A 53 -4.33 2.04 -7.71
CA PRO A 53 -5.37 2.65 -6.91
C PRO A 53 -5.21 2.22 -5.44
N ALA A 54 -5.16 3.17 -4.52
CA ALA A 54 -5.07 2.88 -3.08
C ALA A 54 -6.26 2.08 -2.51
N ARG A 55 -7.33 1.93 -3.29
CA ARG A 55 -8.41 0.99 -2.99
C ARG A 55 -8.29 -0.14 -4.00
N VAL A 56 -8.01 -1.34 -3.49
CA VAL A 56 -8.18 -2.57 -4.25
C VAL A 56 -9.66 -2.64 -4.63
N ARG A 57 -9.96 -2.38 -5.90
CA ARG A 57 -11.31 -2.55 -6.42
C ARG A 57 -11.46 -4.05 -6.64
N ASP A 58 -12.19 -4.72 -5.77
CA ASP A 58 -12.47 -6.14 -5.91
C ASP A 58 -13.12 -6.40 -7.29
N PRO A 59 -12.43 -7.09 -8.22
CA PRO A 59 -12.97 -7.36 -9.55
C PRO A 59 -14.15 -8.35 -9.49
N PHE A 60 -14.26 -9.11 -8.41
CA PHE A 60 -15.18 -10.24 -8.26
C PHE A 60 -16.56 -9.83 -7.70
N TYR A 61 -16.73 -8.62 -7.16
CA TYR A 61 -18.05 -8.03 -6.85
C TYR A 61 -18.63 -7.19 -8.01
N ARG A 62 -18.35 -7.56 -9.26
CA ARG A 62 -19.08 -7.06 -10.45
C ARG A 62 -19.82 -8.19 -11.17
N GLY A 63 -20.27 -9.20 -10.42
CA GLY A 63 -21.18 -10.23 -10.92
C GLY A 63 -22.58 -10.03 -10.34
N ASN A 64 -23.56 -9.80 -11.22
CA ASN A 64 -24.98 -10.04 -10.97
C ASN A 64 -25.81 -8.99 -10.18
N ARG A 65 -25.94 -7.78 -10.74
CA ARG A 65 -27.21 -7.02 -10.67
C ARG A 65 -27.91 -7.05 -12.04
N GLY A 66 -28.11 -8.27 -12.53
CA GLY A 66 -28.67 -8.56 -13.83
C GLY A 66 -29.55 -9.80 -13.80
N ASN A 67 -30.48 -9.87 -12.85
CA ASN A 67 -31.71 -10.68 -12.83
C ASN A 67 -32.49 -10.27 -11.56
N ALA A 68 -33.80 -10.33 -11.44
CA ALA A 68 -34.84 -11.01 -12.19
C ALA A 68 -36.17 -10.28 -11.96
N ALA A 69 -37.06 -10.32 -12.96
CA ALA A 69 -38.46 -9.89 -12.97
C ALA A 69 -38.74 -8.38 -13.06
#